data_AF-A0A1F6V1S1-F1
#
_entry.id   AF-A0A1F6V1S1-F1
#
_cell.length_a   1.000
_cell.length_b   1.000
_cell.length_c   1.000
_cell.angle_alpha   90.00
_cell.angle_beta   90.00
_cell.angle_gamma   90.00
#
_symmetry.space_group_name_H-M   'P 1'
#
loop_
_entity.id
_entity.type
_entity.pdbx_description
1 polymer ?
#
loop_
_entity_poly.entity_id
_entity_poly.type
_entity_poly.pdbx_seq_one_letter_code
_entity_poly.pdbx_strand_id
1 'polypeptide(L)'
;MEERIQKLEKEIELIKERNLRVEADKAWEVSYFRIILITLIIYVIELRYYIGSDSFFLNAFVPAIGFFISVQSLPFIKKWWIKNHNK
;
A
#
# COMPACT_ATOMS: atom_id res chain seq x y z
N MET A 1 -11.94 -27.04 -33.66
CA MET A 1 -11.32 -25.69 -33.79
C MET A 1 -11.94 -24.74 -32.77
N GLU A 2 -13.26 -24.76 -32.64
CA GLU A 2 -14.03 -24.00 -31.62
C GLU A 2 -13.58 -24.27 -30.18
N GLU A 3 -13.33 -25.53 -29.80
CA GLU A 3 -12.85 -25.87 -28.45
C GLU A 3 -11.52 -25.18 -28.07
N ARG A 4 -10.62 -25.01 -29.06
CA ARG A 4 -9.35 -24.30 -28.85
C ARG A 4 -9.56 -22.81 -28.64
N ILE A 5 -10.51 -22.21 -29.38
CA ILE A 5 -10.86 -20.80 -29.23
C ILE A 5 -11.50 -20.56 -27.86
N GLN A 6 -12.46 -21.39 -27.46
CA GLN A 6 -13.10 -21.31 -26.14
C GLN A 6 -12.10 -21.46 -24.98
N LYS A 7 -11.11 -22.35 -25.12
CA LYS A 7 -10.04 -22.50 -24.12
C LYS A 7 -9.18 -21.23 -24.03
N LEU A 8 -8.80 -20.66 -25.17
CA LEU A 8 -8.02 -19.43 -25.23
C LEU A 8 -8.79 -18.24 -24.66
N GLU A 9 -10.09 -18.13 -24.92
CA GLU A 9 -10.95 -17.07 -24.35
C GLU A 9 -10.97 -17.14 -22.82
N LYS A 10 -11.12 -18.34 -22.25
CA LYS A 10 -11.06 -18.54 -20.78
C LYS A 10 -9.69 -18.17 -20.20
N GLU A 11 -8.61 -18.56 -20.87
CA GLU A 11 -7.26 -18.20 -20.42
C GLU A 11 -7.03 -16.68 -20.49
N ILE A 12 -7.53 -16.00 -21.53
CA ILE A 12 -7.47 -14.55 -21.66
C ILE A 12 -8.24 -13.86 -20.52
N GLU A 13 -9.43 -14.35 -20.19
CA GLU A 13 -10.24 -13.80 -19.11
C GLU A 13 -9.55 -13.92 -17.75
N LEU A 14 -8.97 -15.09 -17.44
CA LEU A 14 -8.17 -15.31 -16.23
C LEU A 14 -6.94 -14.40 -16.16
N ILE A 15 -6.26 -14.18 -17.28
CA ILE A 15 -5.11 -13.26 -17.36
C ILE A 15 -5.56 -11.82 -17.10
N LYS A 16 -6.68 -11.38 -17.69
CA LYS A 16 -7.23 -10.04 -17.47
C LYS A 16 -7.60 -9.81 -16.01
N GLU A 17 -8.29 -10.77 -15.39
CA GLU A 17 -8.64 -10.68 -13.96
C GLU A 17 -7.41 -10.57 -13.07
N ARG A 18 -6.36 -11.36 -13.35
CA ARG A 18 -5.10 -11.28 -12.61
C ARG A 18 -4.42 -9.93 -12.83
N ASN A 19 -4.36 -9.45 -14.07
CA ASN A 19 -3.70 -8.19 -14.41
C ASN A 19 -4.37 -7.01 -13.71
N LEU A 20 -5.71 -6.98 -13.64
CA LEU A 20 -6.45 -5.98 -12.89
C LEU A 20 -6.04 -5.92 -11.41
N ARG A 21 -5.86 -7.08 -10.76
CA ARG A 21 -5.39 -7.14 -9.37
C ARG A 21 -3.97 -6.60 -9.24
N VAL A 22 -3.08 -7.00 -10.15
CA VAL A 22 -1.66 -6.57 -10.15
C VAL A 22 -1.53 -5.07 -10.42
N GLU A 23 -2.33 -4.52 -11.34
CA GLU A 23 -2.32 -3.09 -11.66
C GLU A 23 -2.83 -2.25 -10.50
N ALA A 24 -3.89 -2.69 -9.82
CA ALA A 24 -4.38 -2.05 -8.60
C ALA A 24 -3.32 -2.05 -7.48
N ASP A 25 -2.61 -3.18 -7.32
CA ASP A 25 -1.50 -3.28 -6.37
C ASP A 25 -0.36 -2.33 -6.73
N LYS A 26 0.06 -2.29 -8.00
CA LYS A 26 1.10 -1.36 -8.48
C LYS A 26 0.69 0.10 -8.27
N ALA A 27 -0.56 0.45 -8.58
CA ALA A 27 -1.08 1.80 -8.41
C ALA A 27 -1.00 2.25 -6.94
N TRP A 28 -1.33 1.36 -5.99
CA TRP A 28 -1.16 1.64 -4.57
C TRP A 28 0.31 1.85 -4.18
N GLU A 29 1.20 0.96 -4.61
CA GLU A 29 2.63 1.03 -4.25
C GLU A 29 3.30 2.31 -4.78
N VAL A 30 2.90 2.77 -5.97
CA VAL A 30 3.40 4.00 -6.61
C VAL A 30 2.65 5.26 -6.15
N SER A 31 1.50 5.12 -5.47
CA SER A 31 0.68 6.26 -5.10
C SER A 31 1.40 7.22 -4.14
N TYR A 32 1.33 8.53 -4.44
CA TYR A 32 1.74 9.57 -3.51
C TYR A 32 0.93 9.54 -2.21
N PHE A 33 -0.29 8.99 -2.25
CA PHE A 33 -1.14 8.83 -1.07
C PHE A 33 -0.46 7.97 0.01
N ARG A 34 0.15 6.83 -0.38
CA ARG A 34 0.88 5.99 0.57
C ARG A 34 2.06 6.72 1.19
N ILE A 35 2.83 7.45 0.38
CA ILE A 35 3.98 8.23 0.82
C ILE A 35 3.55 9.28 1.85
N ILE A 36 2.55 10.11 1.50
CA ILE A 36 2.03 11.16 2.39
C ILE A 36 1.48 10.57 3.69
N LEU A 37 0.74 9.46 3.62
CA LEU A 37 0.17 8.80 4.79
C LEU A 37 1.26 8.34 5.78
N ILE A 38 2.30 7.66 5.28
CA ILE A 38 3.40 7.18 6.12
C ILE A 38 4.16 8.36 6.71
N THR A 39 4.48 9.37 5.91
CA THR A 39 5.19 10.57 6.37
C THR A 39 4.39 11.30 7.45
N LEU A 40 3.07 11.43 7.30
CA LEU A 40 2.20 12.06 8.30
C LEU A 40 2.20 11.26 9.61
N ILE A 41 2.10 9.93 9.54
CA ILE A 41 2.14 9.06 10.72
C ILE A 41 3.46 9.23 11.48
N ILE A 42 4.59 9.19 10.76
CA ILE A 42 5.92 9.39 11.34
C ILE A 42 6.01 10.78 11.99
N TYR A 43 5.59 11.82 11.28
CA TYR A 43 5.66 13.19 11.78
C TYR A 43 4.82 13.42 13.04
N VAL A 44 3.60 12.88 13.09
CA VAL A 44 2.73 12.97 14.28
C VAL A 44 3.33 12.21 15.47
N ILE A 45 3.94 11.06 15.22
CA ILE A 45 4.65 10.29 16.24
C ILE A 45 5.83 11.12 16.78
N GLU A 46 6.71 11.63 15.92
CA GLU A 46 7.86 12.44 16.33
C GLU A 46 7.44 13.70 17.09
N LEU A 47 6.44 14.43 16.60
CA LEU A 47 5.96 15.66 17.24
C LEU A 47 5.47 15.41 18.66
N ARG A 48 4.80 14.28 18.91
CA ARG A 48 4.32 13.93 20.25
C ARG A 48 5.47 13.62 21.21
N TYR A 49 6.55 13.01 20.75
CA TYR A 49 7.70 12.69 21.59
C TYR A 49 8.63 13.88 21.80
N TYR A 50 8.71 14.81 20.84
CA TYR A 50 9.54 16.02 20.93
C TYR A 50 9.14 16.94 22.09
N ILE A 51 7.86 16.99 22.47
CA ILE A 51 7.35 17.90 23.51
C ILE A 51 7.59 17.37 24.94
N GLY A 52 7.96 16.10 25.12
CA GLY A 52 7.94 15.44 26.44
C GLY A 52 9.24 14.82 26.95
N SER A 53 10.26 14.60 26.11
CA SER A 53 11.48 13.91 26.57
C SER A 53 12.67 14.02 25.60
N ASP A 54 13.84 14.42 26.10
CA ASP A 54 15.16 14.34 25.44
C ASP A 54 15.68 12.90 25.29
N SER A 55 14.80 11.91 25.16
CA SER A 55 15.19 10.51 25.08
C SER A 55 15.65 10.16 23.67
N PHE A 56 16.96 10.24 23.45
CA PHE A 56 17.68 9.84 22.23
C PHE A 56 17.22 8.48 21.67
N PHE A 57 17.00 7.50 22.55
CA PHE A 57 16.57 6.16 22.16
C PHE A 57 15.19 6.14 21.48
N LEU A 58 14.22 6.93 21.95
CA LEU A 58 12.89 6.95 21.32
C LEU A 58 12.95 7.54 19.91
N ASN A 59 13.74 8.60 19.70
CA ASN A 59 13.93 9.21 18.38
C ASN A 59 14.60 8.23 17.39
N ALA A 60 15.51 7.36 17.84
CA ALA A 60 16.13 6.35 16.99
C ALA A 60 15.16 5.23 16.57
N PHE A 61 14.10 4.96 17.35
CA PHE A 61 13.09 3.96 17.03
C PHE A 61 12.00 4.48 16.07
N VAL A 62 11.81 5.80 15.94
CA VAL A 62 10.75 6.35 15.08
C VAL A 62 10.92 5.95 13.60
N PRO A 63 12.11 6.02 12.98
CA PRO A 63 12.32 5.52 11.62
C PRO A 63 12.06 4.01 11.49
N ALA A 64 12.40 3.21 12.50
CA ALA A 64 12.18 1.76 12.50
C ALA A 64 10.68 1.41 12.58
N ILE A 65 9.92 2.13 13.40
CA ILE A 65 8.46 1.99 13.49
C ILE A 65 7.80 2.47 12.19
N GLY A 66 8.26 3.60 11.64
CA GLY A 66 7.81 4.11 10.34
C GLY A 66 8.02 3.10 9.20
N PHE A 67 9.20 2.47 9.17
CA PHE A 67 9.50 1.38 8.25
C PHE A 67 8.64 0.14 8.50
N PHE A 68 8.45 -0.27 9.75
CA PHE A 68 7.61 -1.43 10.07
C PHE A 68 6.16 -1.23 9.63
N ILE A 69 5.61 -0.04 9.85
CA ILE A 69 4.26 0.35 9.39
C ILE A 69 4.21 0.42 7.86
N SER A 70 5.28 0.89 7.19
CA SER A 70 5.34 0.94 5.73
C SER A 70 5.41 -0.45 5.10
N VAL A 71 6.07 -1.42 5.73
CA VAL A 71 6.14 -2.82 5.27
C VAL A 71 4.83 -3.55 5.51
N GLN A 72 4.18 -3.36 6.66
CA GLN A 72 2.88 -3.98 6.94
C GLN A 72 1.71 -3.37 6.15
N SER A 73 1.89 -2.17 5.59
CA SER A 73 0.97 -1.47 4.67
C SER A 73 -0.50 -1.92 4.80
N LEU A 74 -1.10 -1.49 5.92
CA LEU A 74 -2.52 -1.24 6.17
C LEU A 74 -3.45 -1.87 5.12
N PRO A 75 -3.64 -3.20 5.13
CA PRO A 75 -4.42 -3.90 4.11
C PRO A 75 -5.85 -3.34 3.98
N PHE A 76 -6.38 -2.77 5.07
CA PHE A 76 -7.66 -2.07 5.10
C PHE A 76 -7.64 -0.76 4.30
N ILE A 77 -6.61 0.07 4.46
CA ILE A 77 -6.50 1.36 3.76
C ILE A 77 -6.21 1.13 2.29
N LYS A 78 -5.36 0.16 1.96
CA LYS A 78 -5.12 -0.26 0.57
C LYS A 78 -6.42 -0.69 -0.11
N LYS A 79 -7.20 -1.58 0.52
CA LYS A 79 -8.50 -2.03 -0.01
C LYS A 79 -9.48 -0.87 -0.19
N TRP A 80 -9.56 0.04 0.77
CA TRP A 80 -10.42 1.22 0.69
C TRP A 80 -9.98 2.17 -0.43
N TRP A 81 -8.69 2.43 -0.55
CA TRP A 81 -8.13 3.31 -1.57
C TRP A 81 -8.35 2.74 -2.97
N ILE A 82 -8.06 1.46 -3.19
CA ILE A 82 -8.29 0.78 -4.48
C ILE A 82 -9.78 0.86 -4.86
N LYS A 83 -10.71 0.64 -3.93
CA LYS A 83 -12.16 0.75 -4.18
C LYS A 83 -12.59 2.16 -4.60
N ASN A 84 -11.93 3.19 -4.07
CA ASN A 84 -12.26 4.58 -4.36
C ASN A 84 -11.54 5.15 -5.59
N HIS A 85 -10.39 4.58 -5.96
CA HIS A 85 -9.54 5.05 -7.07
C HIS A 85 -9.84 4.35 -8.39
N ASN A 86 -10.29 3.09 -8.39
CA ASN A 86 -10.71 2.35 -9.59
C ASN A 86 -12.17 2.66 -9.99
N LYS A 87 -12.49 3.94 -10.19
CA LYS A 87 -13.71 4.37 -10.88
C LYS A 87 -13.48 4.50 -12.38
#